data_AF-D3UH13-F1
#
_entry.id   AF-D3UH13-F1
#
_cell.length_a   1.000
_cell.length_b   1.000
_cell.length_c   1.000
_cell.angle_alpha   90.00
_cell.angle_beta   90.00
_cell.angle_gamma   90.00
#
_symmetry.space_group_name_H-M   'P 1'
#
loop_
_entity.id
_entity.type
_entity.pdbx_description
1 polymer ?
#
loop_
_entity_poly.entity_id
_entity_poly.type
_entity_poly.pdbx_seq_one_letter_code
_entity_poly.pdbx_strand_id
1 'polypeptide(L)' 'MKDIEYEELAIEIMDMLAVALHFAGAKEECIEKLIDLYILAVEQNENDKEYNQQAMIAIIKNLKTKNPNFFHNA' A
#
# COMPACT_ATOMS: atom_id res chain seq x y z
N MET A 1 0.79 5.51 26.97
CA MET A 1 1.92 6.36 26.50
C MET A 1 2.60 5.70 25.31
N LYS A 2 3.10 4.45 25.44
CA LYS A 2 3.61 3.68 24.29
C LYS A 2 2.56 3.40 23.21
N ASP A 3 1.30 3.16 23.58
CA ASP A 3 0.23 2.85 22.61
C ASP A 3 -0.07 4.02 21.67
N ILE A 4 0.00 5.26 22.19
CA ILE A 4 -0.20 6.49 21.40
C ILE A 4 0.92 6.64 20.37
N GLU A 5 2.16 6.38 20.75
CA GLU A 5 3.32 6.45 19.84
C GLU A 5 3.21 5.41 18.70
N TYR A 6 2.64 4.23 18.96
CA TYR A 6 2.41 3.22 17.91
C TYR A 6 1.25 3.59 16.98
N GLU A 7 0.19 4.19 17.51
CA GLU A 7 -0.94 4.68 16.70
C GLU A 7 -0.50 5.83 15.77
N GLU A 8 0.28 6.79 16.28
CA GLU A 8 0.85 7.88 15.49
C GLU A 8 1.76 7.35 14.38
N LEU A 9 2.65 6.41 14.70
CA LEU A 9 3.51 5.77 13.70
C LEU A 9 2.70 5.00 12.64
N ALA A 10 1.63 4.32 13.01
CA ALA A 10 0.78 3.61 12.06
C ALA A 10 0.11 4.59 11.07
N ILE A 11 -0.34 5.74 11.56
CA ILE A 11 -0.90 6.82 10.73
C ILE A 11 0.16 7.33 9.76
N GLU A 12 1.37 7.64 10.23
CA GLU A 12 2.47 8.11 9.36
C GLU A 12 2.82 7.08 8.27
N ILE A 13 2.81 5.79 8.59
CA ILE A 13 3.06 4.72 7.62
C ILE A 13 1.94 4.65 6.57
N MET A 14 0.68 4.78 6.98
CA MET A 14 -0.45 4.83 6.05
C MET A 14 -0.36 6.03 5.11
N ASP A 15 0.03 7.21 5.62
CA ASP A 15 0.24 8.41 4.81
C ASP A 15 1.39 8.23 3.81
N MET A 16 2.50 7.63 4.23
CA MET A 16 3.60 7.29 3.32
C MET A 16 3.17 6.30 2.22
N LEU A 17 2.31 5.33 2.55
CA LEU A 17 1.75 4.42 1.55
C LEU A 17 0.82 5.14 0.57
N ALA A 18 -0.02 6.05 1.05
CA ALA A 18 -0.86 6.90 0.21
C ALA A 18 -0.01 7.71 -0.79
N VAL A 19 1.09 8.32 -0.31
CA VAL A 19 2.06 9.04 -1.14
C VAL A 19 2.69 8.12 -2.20
N ALA A 20 3.11 6.92 -1.80
CA ALA A 20 3.69 5.95 -2.74
C ALA A 20 2.69 5.53 -3.83
N LEU A 21 1.42 5.32 -3.48
CA LEU A 21 0.35 5.00 -4.42
C LEU A 21 0.03 6.18 -5.36
N HIS A 22 0.00 7.40 -4.84
CA HIS A 22 -0.14 8.62 -5.65
C HIS A 22 0.96 8.69 -6.72
N PHE A 23 2.23 8.52 -6.32
CA PHE A 23 3.35 8.52 -7.28
C PHE A 23 3.39 7.28 -8.19
N ALA A 24 2.75 6.17 -7.81
CA ALA A 24 2.52 5.03 -8.71
C ALA A 24 1.43 5.31 -9.77
N GLY A 25 0.73 6.45 -9.66
CA GLY A 25 -0.30 6.91 -10.57
C GLY A 25 -1.72 6.52 -10.15
N ALA A 26 -1.96 6.23 -8.87
CA ALA A 26 -3.30 6.00 -8.35
C ALA A 26 -4.18 7.23 -8.52
N LYS A 27 -5.46 7.02 -8.81
CA LYS A 27 -6.48 8.07 -8.76
C LYS A 27 -6.75 8.46 -7.31
N GLU A 28 -6.86 9.75 -7.02
CA GLU A 28 -7.06 10.25 -5.65
C GLU A 28 -8.27 9.61 -4.96
N GLU A 29 -9.39 9.48 -5.68
CA GLU A 29 -10.61 8.85 -5.18
C GLU A 29 -10.50 7.34 -4.93
N CYS A 30 -9.41 6.71 -5.36
CA CYS A 30 -9.17 5.27 -5.21
C CYS A 30 -8.10 4.93 -4.15
N ILE A 31 -7.44 5.93 -3.54
CA ILE A 31 -6.28 5.70 -2.65
C ILE A 31 -6.66 4.85 -1.43
N GLU A 32 -7.72 5.20 -0.70
CA GLU A 32 -8.17 4.45 0.48
C GLU A 32 -8.41 2.97 0.15
N LYS A 33 -9.13 2.72 -0.95
CA LYS A 33 -9.39 1.36 -1.44
C LYS A 33 -8.11 0.61 -1.82
N LEU A 34 -7.13 1.30 -2.38
CA LEU A 34 -5.84 0.70 -2.73
C LEU A 34 -5.00 0.39 -1.49
N ILE A 35 -5.13 1.16 -0.40
CA ILE A 35 -4.53 0.85 0.90
C ILE A 35 -5.14 -0.44 1.45
N ASP A 36 -6.46 -0.58 1.44
CA ASP A 36 -7.12 -1.83 1.89
C ASP A 36 -6.65 -3.05 1.09
N LEU A 37 -6.58 -2.91 -0.23
CA LEU A 37 -6.09 -3.98 -1.11
C LEU A 37 -4.61 -4.29 -0.89
N TYR A 38 -3.81 -3.28 -0.54
CA TYR A 38 -2.41 -3.46 -0.20
C TYR A 38 -2.27 -4.28 1.09
N ILE A 39 -3.00 -3.93 2.15
CA ILE A 39 -2.99 -4.64 3.43
C ILE A 39 -3.39 -6.11 3.21
N LEU A 40 -4.48 -6.34 2.47
CA LEU A 40 -4.92 -7.68 2.11
C LEU A 40 -3.85 -8.46 1.33
N ALA A 41 -3.13 -7.81 0.42
CA ALA A 41 -2.05 -8.44 -0.35
C ALA A 41 -0.81 -8.76 0.50
N VAL A 42 -0.58 -8.03 1.60
CA VAL A 42 0.43 -8.36 2.61
C VAL A 42 -0.01 -9.58 3.41
N GLU A 43 -1.24 -9.59 3.92
CA GLU A 43 -1.79 -10.72 4.69
C GLU A 43 -1.81 -12.03 3.89
N GLN A 44 -2.15 -11.94 2.60
CA GLN A 44 -2.16 -13.11 1.69
C GLN A 44 -0.77 -13.53 1.22
N ASN A 45 0.26 -12.70 1.42
CA ASN A 45 1.64 -13.10 1.18
C ASN A 45 2.14 -13.94 2.37
N GLU A 46 1.58 -15.13 2.53
CA GLU A 46 2.03 -16.14 3.51
C GLU A 46 3.40 -16.76 3.18
N ASN A 47 4.01 -16.34 2.07
CA ASN A 47 5.37 -16.76 1.77
C ASN A 47 6.30 -16.06 2.76
N ASP A 48 7.07 -16.86 3.49
CA ASP A 48 8.15 -16.58 4.48
C ASP A 48 9.27 -15.61 4.01
N LYS A 49 8.96 -14.75 3.04
CA LYS A 49 9.82 -13.71 2.49
C LYS A 49 9.70 -12.49 3.37
N GLU A 50 10.85 -12.00 3.78
CA GLU A 50 10.99 -10.76 4.53
C GLU A 50 10.23 -9.61 3.86
N TYR A 51 9.30 -9.01 4.60
CA TYR A 51 8.57 -7.84 4.15
C TYR A 51 9.51 -6.63 4.17
N ASN A 52 9.96 -6.22 2.99
CA ASN A 52 10.91 -5.13 2.78
C ASN A 52 10.47 -4.26 1.59
N GLN A 53 11.25 -3.22 1.28
CA GLN A 53 10.97 -2.30 0.17
C GLN A 53 10.67 -3.01 -1.16
N GLN A 54 11.39 -4.08 -1.50
CA GLN A 54 11.18 -4.80 -2.76
C GLN A 54 9.84 -5.53 -2.77
N ALA A 55 9.43 -6.09 -1.63
CA ALA A 55 8.09 -6.66 -1.46
C ALA A 55 7.01 -5.60 -1.65
N MET A 56 7.17 -4.41 -1.04
CA MET A 56 6.24 -3.29 -1.21
C MET A 56 6.08 -2.88 -2.68
N ILE A 57 7.20 -2.70 -3.40
CA ILE A 57 7.21 -2.36 -4.83
C ILE A 57 6.50 -3.43 -5.65
N ALA A 58 6.75 -4.71 -5.36
CA ALA A 58 6.10 -5.82 -6.06
C ALA A 58 4.59 -5.84 -5.83
N ILE A 59 4.13 -5.58 -4.60
CA ILE A 59 2.71 -5.48 -4.28
C ILE A 59 2.07 -4.33 -5.04
N ILE A 60 2.65 -3.13 -5.04
CA ILE A 60 2.11 -1.96 -5.76
C ILE A 60 2.03 -2.23 -7.26
N LYS A 61 3.06 -2.85 -7.86
CA LYS A 61 3.04 -3.27 -9.27
C LYS A 61 1.92 -4.27 -9.56
N ASN A 62 1.69 -5.22 -8.65
CA ASN A 62 0.61 -6.20 -8.77
C ASN A 62 -0.78 -5.53 -8.63
N LEU A 63 -0.94 -4.59 -7.71
CA LEU A 63 -2.18 -3.83 -7.56
C LEU A 63 -2.52 -3.08 -8.84
N LYS A 64 -1.52 -2.43 -9.45
CA LYS A 64 -1.66 -1.74 -10.73
C LYS A 64 -2.05 -2.68 -11.87
N THR A 65 -1.40 -3.83 -11.96
CA THR A 65 -1.69 -4.85 -12.99
C THR A 65 -3.10 -5.44 -12.83
N LYS A 66 -3.53 -5.71 -11.59
CA LYS A 66 -4.83 -6.33 -11.29
C LYS A 66 -5.99 -5.34 -11.31
N ASN A 67 -5.73 -4.06 -11.04
CA ASN A 67 -6.75 -3.02 -10.91
C ASN A 67 -6.43 -1.78 -11.78
N PRO A 68 -6.24 -1.93 -13.10
CA PRO A 68 -5.80 -0.82 -13.96
C PRO A 68 -6.75 0.38 -13.91
N ASN A 69 -8.05 0.16 -13.67
CA ASN A 69 -9.06 1.21 -13.57
C ASN A 69 -8.86 2.18 -12.39
N PHE A 70 -8.06 1.81 -11.39
CA PHE A 70 -7.73 2.66 -10.25
C PHE A 70 -6.48 3.53 -10.47
N PHE A 71 -5.82 3.42 -11.64
CA PHE A 71 -4.61 4.17 -11.97
C PHE A 71 -4.81 5.01 -13.24
N HIS A 72 -4.12 6.14 -13.34
CA HIS A 72 -4.15 7.03 -14.52
C HIS A 72 -3.31 6.51 -15.69
N ASN A 73 -2.21 5.83 -15.39
CA ASN A 73 -1.26 5.31 -16.37
C ASN A 73 -1.09 3.82 -16.15
N ALA A 74 -2.07 2.98 -16.55
CA ALA A 74 -1.96 1.53 -16.43
C ALA A 74 -0.82 0.96 -17.27
#